data_AF-A9KT86-F1
#
_entry.id   AF-A9KT86-F1
#
_cell.length_a   1.000
_cell.length_b   1.000
_cell.length_c   1.000
_cell.angle_alpha   90.00
_cell.angle_beta   90.00
_cell.angle_gamma   90.00
#
_symmetry.space_group_name_H-M   'P 1'
#
loop_
_entity.id
_entity.type
_entity.pdbx_description
1 polymer ?
#
loop_
_entity_poly.entity_id
_entity_poly.type
_entity_poly.pdbx_seq_one_letter_code
_entity_poly.pdbx_strand_id
1 'polypeptide(L)'
;MSSRKLIMLCILTTILCSGCQATQGPNNSSISTSSELTPDVTISVTGAPDITETPEATPIAEDILITEEDAISLIQGQINTRKYSISLLTENITINSKNYYSFIATKNLTALEPAILVNKNTGELSCLTSDGKHTPFSSFSISPVKEDTETNWNGTFIRKDLRGVTTSTVTLIQNDSTSFEFHILARNSLGVNRLSGIGYIDGTTAKHFTNDEISLTFTLDNNYLTLTDNDFFTENWNSIAGSYVLDKDVNEDLTIVEEDAIQMIRSLSTLQTGLSAEINEYQILSDNTKLIIKDRICYSFGTYAKLENKDILVTNFYVTLDGDAIYTYNSIKNTYECIYGK
;
A
#
# COMPACT_ATOMS: atom_id res chain seq x y z
N MET A 1 21.62 -50.33 26.88
CA MET A 1 21.36 -49.34 27.95
C MET A 1 20.52 -48.23 27.33
N SER A 2 19.22 -48.45 27.15
CA SER A 2 18.14 -47.95 28.01
C SER A 2 18.30 -46.49 28.44
N SER A 3 17.53 -45.58 27.83
CA SER A 3 16.71 -44.60 28.57
C SER A 3 15.99 -43.62 27.62
N ARG A 4 14.65 -43.74 27.59
CA ARG A 4 13.64 -42.67 27.72
C ARG A 4 13.77 -41.49 26.71
N LYS A 5 12.76 -41.20 25.89
CA LYS A 5 11.47 -40.60 26.32
C LYS A 5 10.43 -40.79 25.22
N LEU A 6 9.28 -41.34 25.56
CA LEU A 6 8.12 -41.48 24.70
C LEU A 6 6.89 -40.96 25.47
N ILE A 7 6.09 -40.14 24.77
CA ILE A 7 4.72 -39.70 25.07
C ILE A 7 4.56 -38.78 26.30
N MET A 8 4.46 -37.46 26.03
CA MET A 8 3.66 -36.56 26.84
C MET A 8 2.41 -36.20 26.04
N LEU A 9 1.33 -36.89 26.37
CA LEU A 9 -0.03 -36.70 25.89
C LEU A 9 -0.62 -35.48 26.61
N CYS A 10 -0.68 -34.32 25.95
CA CYS A 10 -1.47 -33.19 26.45
C CYS A 10 -2.93 -33.37 26.02
N ILE A 11 -3.75 -33.75 26.99
CA ILE A 11 -5.19 -33.93 26.86
C ILE A 11 -5.83 -32.54 26.67
N LEU A 12 -6.53 -32.43 25.55
CA LEU A 12 -7.45 -31.36 25.16
C LEU A 12 -8.52 -31.17 26.25
N THR A 13 -8.46 -30.06 27.00
CA THR A 13 -9.59 -29.61 27.82
C THR A 13 -10.46 -28.67 27.00
N THR A 14 -11.60 -29.19 26.56
CA THR A 14 -12.74 -28.47 26.01
C THR A 14 -13.31 -27.50 27.04
N ILE A 15 -13.34 -26.20 26.74
CA ILE A 15 -14.22 -25.25 27.42
C ILE A 15 -15.38 -24.94 26.48
N LEU A 16 -16.57 -25.26 26.96
CA LEU A 16 -17.86 -25.12 26.29
C LEU A 16 -18.20 -23.65 26.02
N CYS A 17 -18.66 -23.40 24.80
CA CYS A 17 -19.31 -22.15 24.41
C CYS A 17 -20.62 -21.96 25.18
N SER A 18 -20.73 -20.85 25.91
CA SER A 18 -22.00 -20.30 26.38
C SER A 18 -22.65 -19.53 25.25
N GLY A 19 -23.68 -20.11 24.64
CA GLY A 19 -24.61 -19.40 23.77
C GLY A 19 -25.67 -18.66 24.60
N CYS A 20 -25.94 -17.40 24.25
CA CYS A 20 -27.19 -16.74 24.58
C CYS A 20 -27.86 -16.31 23.27
N GLN A 21 -29.09 -16.79 23.11
CA GLN A 21 -29.98 -16.61 21.98
C GLN A 21 -30.49 -15.16 21.90
N ALA A 22 -30.62 -14.63 20.68
CA ALA A 22 -31.56 -13.55 20.38
C ALA A 22 -32.62 -14.09 19.42
N THR A 23 -33.82 -14.18 19.95
CA THR A 23 -35.09 -14.59 19.33
C THR A 23 -35.48 -13.72 18.14
N GLN A 24 -35.85 -14.38 17.02
CA GLN A 24 -36.69 -13.81 15.97
C GLN A 24 -38.17 -13.91 16.37
N GLY A 25 -38.93 -12.85 16.09
CA GLY A 25 -40.39 -12.89 16.01
C GLY A 25 -40.84 -12.29 14.67
N PRO A 26 -41.80 -12.90 13.95
CA PRO A 26 -42.31 -12.39 12.68
C PRO A 26 -43.56 -11.52 12.91
N ASN A 27 -43.79 -10.51 12.06
CA ASN A 27 -45.15 -9.98 11.84
C ASN A 27 -45.32 -9.29 10.48
N ASN A 28 -46.01 -10.00 9.59
CA ASN A 28 -47.10 -9.63 8.68
C ASN A 28 -47.16 -8.25 7.98
N SER A 29 -47.14 -8.36 6.65
CA SER A 29 -48.18 -8.00 5.67
C SER A 29 -48.68 -6.55 5.49
N SER A 30 -48.32 -6.06 4.29
CA SER A 30 -48.92 -5.11 3.34
C SER A 30 -50.44 -4.84 3.34
N ILE A 31 -50.83 -3.62 2.88
CA ILE A 31 -51.70 -3.26 1.71
C ILE A 31 -51.79 -1.70 1.65
N SER A 32 -51.28 -1.02 0.59
CA SER A 32 -51.97 -0.37 -0.57
C SER A 32 -53.04 0.69 -0.19
N THR A 33 -53.10 1.94 -0.68
CA THR A 33 -53.29 2.52 -2.05
C THR A 33 -53.22 4.07 -1.95
N SER A 34 -52.53 4.83 -2.82
CA SER A 34 -52.92 5.46 -4.12
C SER A 34 -53.63 6.83 -4.08
N SER A 35 -53.08 7.76 -4.91
CA SER A 35 -53.68 8.93 -5.61
C SER A 35 -54.02 10.21 -4.82
N GLU A 36 -53.97 11.45 -5.34
CA GLU A 36 -53.40 12.15 -6.52
C GLU A 36 -53.81 13.66 -6.39
N LEU A 37 -53.19 14.54 -7.18
CA LEU A 37 -53.63 15.88 -7.68
C LEU A 37 -52.94 17.16 -7.13
N THR A 38 -52.09 17.74 -7.98
CA THR A 38 -51.78 19.19 -8.21
C THR A 38 -52.90 19.85 -9.07
N PRO A 39 -52.91 21.16 -9.47
CA PRO A 39 -51.94 22.27 -9.34
C PRO A 39 -52.56 23.65 -8.94
N ASP A 40 -51.76 24.73 -8.85
CA ASP A 40 -52.00 25.97 -9.64
C ASP A 40 -50.79 26.94 -9.64
N VAL A 41 -50.63 27.69 -10.74
CA VAL A 41 -49.57 28.67 -11.03
C VAL A 41 -50.21 30.04 -11.24
N THR A 42 -49.63 31.14 -10.73
CA THR A 42 -49.80 32.47 -11.36
C THR A 42 -48.62 33.40 -11.04
N ILE A 43 -48.14 34.13 -12.05
CA ILE A 43 -47.04 35.11 -12.02
C ILE A 43 -47.58 36.50 -12.45
N SER A 44 -46.88 37.57 -12.03
CA SER A 44 -46.69 38.92 -12.64
C SER A 44 -47.40 40.08 -11.88
N VAL A 45 -46.85 41.29 -11.66
CA VAL A 45 -46.09 42.24 -12.52
C VAL A 45 -45.27 43.28 -11.70
N THR A 46 -44.09 43.66 -12.23
CA THR A 46 -43.27 44.91 -12.30
C THR A 46 -43.61 46.23 -11.56
N GLY A 47 -42.56 46.91 -11.04
CA GLY A 47 -42.48 48.38 -10.82
C GLY A 47 -41.13 48.84 -10.19
N ALA A 48 -40.48 49.87 -10.73
CA ALA A 48 -39.12 50.37 -10.41
C ALA A 48 -39.10 51.62 -9.48
N PRO A 49 -37.93 52.26 -9.23
CA PRO A 49 -37.28 52.45 -7.93
C PRO A 49 -37.76 53.69 -7.13
N ASP A 50 -37.60 53.66 -5.81
CA ASP A 50 -37.53 54.88 -5.00
C ASP A 50 -36.43 54.75 -3.93
N ILE A 51 -35.49 55.69 -3.97
CA ILE A 51 -34.25 55.71 -3.20
C ILE A 51 -34.55 56.50 -1.93
N THR A 52 -34.69 55.82 -0.81
CA THR A 52 -34.65 56.46 0.51
C THR A 52 -33.33 56.09 1.16
N GLU A 53 -32.38 57.04 1.12
CA GLU A 53 -31.12 56.97 1.86
C GLU A 53 -31.42 56.79 3.35
N THR A 54 -31.23 55.57 3.82
CA THR A 54 -31.11 55.24 5.24
C THR A 54 -29.62 55.32 5.56
N PRO A 55 -29.19 55.99 6.66
CA PRO A 55 -27.78 56.17 6.96
C PRO A 55 -27.07 54.82 7.00
N GLU A 56 -26.04 54.71 6.17
CA GLU A 56 -25.11 53.59 6.11
C GLU A 56 -24.52 53.42 7.51
N ALA A 57 -25.01 52.41 8.23
CA ALA A 57 -24.33 51.90 9.40
C ALA A 57 -22.96 51.43 8.91
N THR A 58 -21.92 52.14 9.32
CA THR A 58 -20.54 51.68 9.18
C THR A 58 -20.52 50.23 9.66
N PRO A 59 -20.10 49.25 8.85
CA PRO A 59 -20.05 47.88 9.33
C PRO A 59 -19.12 47.89 10.54
N ILE A 60 -19.67 47.51 11.70
CA ILE A 60 -18.85 47.04 12.79
C ILE A 60 -18.09 45.88 12.15
N ALA A 61 -16.78 46.05 11.97
CA ALA A 61 -15.93 44.96 11.55
C ALA A 61 -16.14 43.86 12.58
N GLU A 62 -16.92 42.83 12.23
CA GLU A 62 -16.89 41.58 12.95
C GLU A 62 -15.42 41.17 12.94
N ASP A 63 -14.81 41.10 14.12
CA ASP A 63 -13.51 40.45 14.26
C ASP A 63 -13.69 39.06 13.65
N ILE A 64 -13.12 38.85 12.46
CA ILE A 64 -13.17 37.57 11.77
C ILE A 64 -12.34 36.63 12.63
N LEU A 65 -13.01 35.91 13.52
CA LEU A 65 -12.39 34.85 14.28
C LEU A 65 -12.16 33.67 13.34
N ILE A 66 -10.97 33.09 13.39
CA ILE A 66 -10.69 31.85 12.67
C ILE A 66 -11.63 30.75 13.18
N THR A 67 -12.11 29.90 12.27
CA THR A 67 -12.96 28.76 12.62
C THR A 67 -12.14 27.64 13.24
N GLU A 68 -12.79 26.64 13.85
CA GLU A 68 -12.10 25.44 14.34
C GLU A 68 -11.44 24.68 13.18
N GLU A 69 -12.12 24.60 12.03
CA GLU A 69 -11.63 23.94 10.82
C GLU A 69 -10.37 24.63 10.26
N ASP A 70 -10.35 25.96 10.26
CA ASP A 70 -9.18 26.74 9.87
C ASP A 70 -8.04 26.55 10.89
N ALA A 71 -8.36 26.52 12.18
CA ALA A 71 -7.40 26.26 13.25
C ALA A 71 -6.73 24.89 13.11
N ILE A 72 -7.52 23.85 12.82
CA ILE A 72 -7.02 22.50 12.54
C ILE A 72 -6.11 22.53 11.30
N SER A 73 -6.53 23.19 10.22
CA SER A 73 -5.75 23.30 8.98
C SER A 73 -4.38 23.95 9.20
N LEU A 74 -4.31 24.98 10.05
CA LEU A 74 -3.05 25.62 10.44
C LEU A 74 -2.11 24.66 11.17
N ILE A 75 -2.65 23.84 12.06
CA ILE A 75 -1.87 22.81 12.77
C ILE A 75 -1.41 21.72 11.79
N GLN A 76 -2.30 21.23 10.93
CA GLN A 76 -1.98 20.18 9.95
C GLN A 76 -0.90 20.62 8.94
N GLY A 77 -0.80 21.92 8.65
CA GLY A 77 0.30 22.48 7.84
C GLY A 77 1.67 22.41 8.52
N GLN A 78 1.73 22.25 9.85
CA GLN A 78 2.98 22.18 10.61
C GLN A 78 3.30 20.78 11.14
N ILE A 79 2.31 19.88 11.18
CA ILE A 79 2.39 18.57 11.82
C ILE A 79 2.11 17.45 10.82
N ASN A 80 2.91 16.37 10.85
CA ASN A 80 2.69 15.21 10.01
C ASN A 80 1.43 14.41 10.46
N THR A 81 0.31 14.65 9.81
CA THR A 81 -0.99 14.03 10.11
C THR A 81 -1.07 12.54 9.80
N ARG A 82 -0.09 11.96 9.08
CA ARG A 82 0.04 10.50 8.93
C ARG A 82 0.58 9.83 10.20
N LYS A 83 1.40 10.57 10.96
CA LYS A 83 2.02 10.09 12.22
C LYS A 83 1.24 10.47 13.47
N TYR A 84 0.50 11.57 13.41
CA TYR A 84 -0.18 12.16 14.57
C TYR A 84 -1.64 12.46 14.26
N SER A 85 -2.54 12.14 15.18
CA SER A 85 -3.93 12.60 15.12
C SER A 85 -4.10 13.83 15.99
N ILE A 86 -4.75 14.86 15.46
CA ILE A 86 -5.05 16.12 16.16
C ILE A 86 -6.51 16.08 16.59
N SER A 87 -6.79 16.44 17.83
CA SER A 87 -8.15 16.51 18.36
C SER A 87 -8.32 17.76 19.21
N LEU A 88 -9.49 18.40 19.09
CA LEU A 88 -9.83 19.55 19.92
C LEU A 88 -9.88 19.11 21.39
N LEU A 89 -9.12 19.78 22.24
CA LEU A 89 -9.14 19.60 23.67
C LEU A 89 -10.10 20.60 24.32
N THR A 90 -10.08 21.86 23.89
CA THR A 90 -10.95 22.92 24.42
C THR A 90 -11.21 23.98 23.37
N GLU A 91 -12.48 24.32 23.16
CA GLU A 91 -12.90 25.31 22.17
C GLU A 91 -12.51 26.74 22.57
N ASN A 92 -12.50 27.06 23.86
CA ASN A 92 -12.22 28.41 24.35
C ASN A 92 -11.31 28.36 25.58
N ILE A 93 -10.08 28.84 25.43
CA ILE A 93 -9.18 29.15 26.55
C ILE A 93 -8.68 30.59 26.43
N THR A 94 -8.68 31.32 27.55
CA THR A 94 -8.22 32.71 27.60
C THR A 94 -6.87 32.79 28.31
N ILE A 95 -5.86 33.29 27.62
CA ILE A 95 -4.51 33.49 28.15
C ILE A 95 -4.07 34.92 27.82
N ASN A 96 -3.72 35.71 28.83
CA ASN A 96 -3.32 37.12 28.66
C ASN A 96 -4.33 37.94 27.85
N SER A 97 -5.62 37.80 28.14
CA SER A 97 -6.75 38.45 27.44
C SER A 97 -6.88 38.11 25.94
N LYS A 98 -6.23 37.04 25.47
CA LYS A 98 -6.38 36.49 24.12
C LYS A 98 -7.12 35.16 24.18
N ASN A 99 -7.96 34.88 23.19
CA ASN A 99 -8.72 33.63 23.09
C ASN A 99 -8.04 32.65 22.15
N TYR A 100 -8.04 31.38 22.52
CA TYR A 100 -7.43 30.30 21.75
C TYR A 100 -8.36 29.10 21.66
N TYR A 101 -8.18 28.33 20.58
CA TYR A 101 -8.47 26.91 20.56
C TYR A 101 -7.30 26.15 21.19
N SER A 102 -7.59 25.06 21.92
CA SER A 102 -6.58 24.15 22.45
C SER A 102 -6.77 22.77 21.85
N PHE A 103 -5.70 22.18 21.34
CA PHE A 103 -5.67 20.87 20.69
C PHE A 103 -4.64 19.96 21.35
N ILE A 104 -4.91 18.66 21.28
CA ILE A 104 -3.96 17.62 21.66
C ILE A 104 -3.54 16.84 20.43
N ALA A 105 -2.23 16.57 20.29
CA ALA A 105 -1.75 15.61 19.31
C ALA A 105 -1.58 14.24 19.98
N THR A 106 -1.90 13.18 19.26
CA THR A 106 -1.75 11.80 19.73
C THR A 106 -0.92 10.98 18.74
N LYS A 107 -0.06 10.09 19.25
CA LYS A 107 0.67 9.09 18.47
C LYS A 107 0.42 7.72 19.09
N ASN A 108 -0.06 6.74 18.31
CA ASN A 108 -0.36 5.40 18.81
C ASN A 108 -1.19 5.43 20.10
N LEU A 109 -2.26 6.23 20.10
CA LEU A 109 -3.16 6.46 21.26
C LEU A 109 -2.52 7.13 22.48
N THR A 110 -1.27 7.59 22.39
CA THR A 110 -0.59 8.33 23.46
C THR A 110 -0.66 9.83 23.18
N ALA A 111 -1.22 10.60 24.12
CA ALA A 111 -1.26 12.06 24.06
C ALA A 111 0.14 12.65 24.23
N LEU A 112 0.46 13.65 23.41
CA LEU A 112 1.75 14.34 23.41
C LEU A 112 1.60 15.72 24.06
N GLU A 113 2.47 15.99 25.01
CA GLU A 113 2.64 17.32 25.62
C GLU A 113 3.71 18.11 24.85
N PRO A 114 3.61 19.46 24.80
CA PRO A 114 2.54 20.31 25.34
C PRO A 114 1.27 20.39 24.47
N ALA A 115 0.13 20.84 25.00
CA ALA A 115 -1.05 21.13 24.17
C ALA A 115 -0.75 22.24 23.14
N ILE A 116 -1.38 22.18 21.97
CA ILE A 116 -1.22 23.15 20.89
C ILE A 116 -2.32 24.20 21.00
N LEU A 117 -1.93 25.48 20.98
CA LEU A 117 -2.84 26.61 21.01
C LEU A 117 -2.89 27.32 19.66
N VAL A 118 -4.09 27.68 19.22
CA VAL A 118 -4.29 28.52 18.02
C VAL A 118 -5.04 29.78 18.42
N ASN A 119 -4.45 30.94 18.20
CA ASN A 119 -5.07 32.22 18.52
C ASN A 119 -6.29 32.48 17.61
N LYS A 120 -7.46 32.72 18.21
CA LYS A 120 -8.71 32.88 17.45
C LYS A 120 -8.76 34.12 16.56
N ASN A 121 -7.95 35.14 16.82
CA ASN A 121 -7.91 36.36 16.03
C ASN A 121 -6.82 36.33 14.96
N THR A 122 -5.70 35.63 15.20
CA THR A 122 -4.51 35.71 14.32
C THR A 122 -4.12 34.40 13.66
N GLY A 123 -4.60 33.26 14.14
CA GLY A 123 -4.11 31.94 13.73
C GLY A 123 -2.70 31.60 14.23
N GLU A 124 -2.10 32.45 15.07
CA GLU A 124 -0.76 32.21 15.60
C GLU A 124 -0.73 30.93 16.46
N LEU A 125 0.21 30.04 16.15
CA LEU A 125 0.44 28.80 16.87
C LEU A 125 1.36 29.02 18.07
N SER A 126 0.99 28.43 19.19
CA SER A 126 1.80 28.39 20.41
C SER A 126 1.48 27.11 21.19
N CYS A 127 2.07 26.93 22.38
CA CYS A 127 1.84 25.73 23.19
C CYS A 127 1.55 26.07 24.64
N LEU A 128 0.82 25.17 25.30
CA LEU A 128 0.55 25.19 26.73
C LEU A 128 1.05 23.89 27.35
N THR A 129 2.09 23.99 28.17
CA THR A 129 2.62 22.85 28.94
C THR A 129 1.70 22.52 30.11
N SER A 130 1.80 21.28 30.62
CA SER A 130 1.04 20.80 31.77
C SER A 130 1.25 21.59 33.07
N ASP A 131 2.35 22.34 33.22
CA ASP A 131 2.59 23.29 34.31
C ASP A 131 1.92 24.67 34.09
N GLY A 132 1.15 24.83 33.01
CA GLY A 132 0.41 26.04 32.68
C GLY A 132 1.23 27.13 31.97
N LYS A 133 2.46 26.82 31.54
CA LYS A 133 3.33 27.80 30.86
C LYS A 133 2.99 27.93 29.38
N HIS A 134 2.81 29.16 28.93
CA HIS A 134 2.65 29.49 27.51
C HIS A 134 4.03 29.58 26.83
N THR A 135 4.26 28.78 25.79
CA THR A 135 5.55 28.71 25.09
C THR A 135 5.38 28.82 23.58
N PRO A 136 6.44 29.16 22.82
CA PRO A 136 6.41 29.14 21.35
C PRO A 136 6.03 27.76 20.80
N PHE A 137 5.44 27.71 19.60
CA PHE A 137 5.08 26.46 18.93
C PHE A 137 6.28 25.52 18.69
N SER A 138 7.49 26.08 18.56
CA SER A 138 8.73 25.30 18.43
C SER A 138 9.06 24.43 19.66
N SER A 139 8.42 24.68 20.81
CA SER A 139 8.51 23.82 21.98
C SER A 139 7.76 22.50 21.80
N PHE A 140 6.82 22.44 20.85
CA PHE A 140 6.14 21.20 20.48
C PHE A 140 7.13 20.28 19.77
N SER A 141 7.69 19.34 20.54
CA SER A 141 8.74 18.44 20.07
C SER A 141 8.18 17.30 19.23
N ILE A 142 7.71 17.65 18.04
CA ILE A 142 7.37 16.69 17.00
C ILE A 142 8.25 16.95 15.79
N SER A 143 8.53 15.89 15.03
CA SER A 143 9.16 16.07 13.73
C SER A 143 8.29 17.02 12.90
N PRO A 144 8.84 18.14 12.37
CA PRO A 144 8.11 18.96 11.41
C PRO A 144 7.67 18.09 10.23
N VAL A 145 6.79 18.60 9.38
CA VAL A 145 6.54 18.04 8.04
C VAL A 145 7.84 18.09 7.23
N LYS A 146 8.80 17.20 7.54
CA LYS A 146 9.54 16.55 6.49
C LYS A 146 8.48 15.75 5.77
N GLU A 147 8.39 15.92 4.46
CA GLU A 147 7.88 14.84 3.62
C GLU A 147 8.61 13.58 4.09
N ASP A 148 7.95 12.77 4.92
CA ASP A 148 8.18 11.35 4.84
C ASP A 148 7.71 11.05 3.41
N THR A 149 8.66 11.15 2.48
CA THR A 149 8.54 10.42 1.24
C THR A 149 8.28 9.01 1.72
N GLU A 150 7.04 8.59 1.55
CA GLU A 150 6.63 7.21 1.74
C GLU A 150 7.75 6.36 1.17
N THR A 151 8.37 5.55 2.02
CA THR A 151 9.59 4.85 1.64
C THR A 151 9.24 4.01 0.44
N ASN A 152 9.75 4.39 -0.73
CA ASN A 152 9.45 3.69 -1.96
C ASN A 152 10.27 2.40 -1.96
N TRP A 153 9.59 1.28 -1.72
CA TRP A 153 10.23 -0.02 -1.68
C TRP A 153 10.51 -0.56 -3.08
N ASN A 154 9.95 0.03 -4.14
CA ASN A 154 10.13 -0.47 -5.50
C ASN A 154 11.60 -0.39 -5.95
N GLY A 155 12.09 -1.50 -6.50
CA GLY A 155 13.39 -1.53 -7.14
C GLY A 155 14.02 -2.92 -7.18
N THR A 156 15.11 -3.03 -7.94
CA THR A 156 15.99 -4.19 -7.93
C THR A 156 17.26 -3.83 -7.18
N PHE A 157 17.53 -4.56 -6.09
CA PHE A 157 18.70 -4.39 -5.24
C PHE A 157 19.66 -5.54 -5.51
N ILE A 158 20.95 -5.23 -5.63
CA ILE A 158 21.96 -6.22 -6.02
C ILE A 158 23.07 -6.33 -4.99
N ARG A 159 23.60 -7.55 -4.86
CA ARG A 159 24.80 -7.86 -4.08
C ARG A 159 25.88 -8.38 -5.02
N LYS A 160 27.01 -7.68 -5.08
CA LYS A 160 28.18 -8.05 -5.89
C LYS A 160 29.26 -8.71 -5.05
N ASP A 161 30.03 -9.62 -5.64
CA ASP A 161 31.25 -10.14 -5.03
C ASP A 161 32.41 -9.13 -5.11
N LEU A 162 33.57 -9.50 -4.57
CA LEU A 162 34.79 -8.68 -4.61
C LEU A 162 35.31 -8.40 -6.03
N ARG A 163 34.84 -9.14 -7.03
CA ARG A 163 35.19 -8.96 -8.45
C ARG A 163 34.17 -8.07 -9.18
N GLY A 164 33.13 -7.62 -8.49
CA GLY A 164 32.05 -6.80 -9.06
C GLY A 164 30.98 -7.62 -9.79
N VAL A 165 30.98 -8.95 -9.66
CA VAL A 165 29.98 -9.81 -10.29
C VAL A 165 28.74 -9.91 -9.41
N THR A 166 27.55 -9.72 -9.98
CA THR A 166 26.29 -9.87 -9.25
C THR A 166 26.10 -11.32 -8.81
N THR A 167 26.00 -11.51 -7.49
CA THR A 167 25.82 -12.83 -6.84
C THR A 167 24.38 -13.04 -6.37
N SER A 168 23.65 -11.97 -6.11
CA SER A 168 22.26 -12.04 -5.70
C SER A 168 21.51 -10.77 -6.07
N THR A 169 20.24 -10.92 -6.42
CA THR A 169 19.30 -9.83 -6.65
C THR A 169 18.08 -9.99 -5.74
N VAL A 170 17.52 -8.86 -5.32
CA VAL A 170 16.24 -8.76 -4.62
C VAL A 170 15.41 -7.74 -5.37
N THR A 171 14.34 -8.18 -6.01
CA THR A 171 13.38 -7.29 -6.66
C THR A 171 12.17 -7.13 -5.76
N LEU A 172 11.81 -5.88 -5.50
CA LEU A 172 10.67 -5.50 -4.68
C LEU A 172 9.65 -4.75 -5.55
N ILE A 173 8.40 -5.20 -5.50
CA ILE A 173 7.26 -4.63 -6.20
C ILE A 173 6.23 -4.23 -5.14
N GLN A 174 6.19 -2.95 -4.81
CA GLN A 174 5.29 -2.42 -3.79
C GLN A 174 3.87 -2.34 -4.32
N ASN A 175 2.95 -3.02 -3.64
CA ASN A 175 1.53 -3.04 -3.99
C ASN A 175 0.81 -1.82 -3.39
N ASP A 176 1.09 -1.54 -2.13
CA ASP A 176 0.50 -0.44 -1.37
C ASP A 176 1.42 0.02 -0.23
N SER A 177 0.95 0.95 0.60
CA SER A 177 1.73 1.49 1.73
C SER A 177 2.09 0.45 2.82
N THR A 178 1.49 -0.74 2.78
CA THR A 178 1.58 -1.78 3.83
C THR A 178 2.23 -3.07 3.34
N SER A 179 2.44 -3.25 2.04
CA SER A 179 2.98 -4.49 1.50
C SER A 179 3.71 -4.34 0.17
N PHE A 180 4.66 -5.25 -0.05
CA PHE A 180 5.29 -5.49 -1.34
C PHE A 180 5.36 -6.99 -1.63
N GLU A 181 5.35 -7.35 -2.91
CA GLU A 181 5.83 -8.65 -3.37
C GLU A 181 7.35 -8.59 -3.56
N PHE A 182 8.05 -9.66 -3.17
CA PHE A 182 9.49 -9.76 -3.36
C PHE A 182 9.88 -11.01 -4.14
N HIS A 183 11.00 -10.90 -4.84
CA HIS A 183 11.68 -12.01 -5.47
C HIS A 183 13.18 -11.92 -5.22
N ILE A 184 13.77 -13.01 -4.72
CA ILE A 184 15.18 -13.13 -4.41
C ILE A 184 15.77 -14.20 -5.31
N LEU A 185 16.82 -13.84 -6.04
CA LEU A 185 17.58 -14.73 -6.88
C LEU A 185 19.03 -14.70 -6.43
N ALA A 186 19.54 -15.80 -5.89
CA ALA A 186 20.93 -15.92 -5.45
C ALA A 186 21.65 -17.01 -6.25
N ARG A 187 22.79 -16.69 -6.85
CA ARG A 187 23.63 -17.64 -7.59
C ARG A 187 24.94 -17.88 -6.84
N ASN A 188 25.31 -19.14 -6.72
CA ASN A 188 26.64 -19.52 -6.22
C ASN A 188 27.19 -20.72 -7.02
N SER A 189 28.32 -21.27 -6.58
CA SER A 189 28.94 -22.45 -7.19
C SER A 189 28.11 -23.74 -7.07
N LEU A 190 27.08 -23.77 -6.22
CA LEU A 190 26.21 -24.93 -5.99
C LEU A 190 24.90 -24.86 -6.79
N GLY A 191 24.55 -23.70 -7.34
CA GLY A 191 23.34 -23.53 -8.15
C GLY A 191 22.69 -22.17 -7.99
N VAL A 192 21.40 -22.13 -8.28
CA VAL A 192 20.55 -20.93 -8.23
C VAL A 192 19.44 -21.15 -7.20
N ASN A 193 19.38 -20.29 -6.20
CA ASN A 193 18.30 -20.25 -5.21
C ASN A 193 17.30 -19.16 -5.60
N ARG A 194 16.01 -19.51 -5.53
CA ARG A 194 14.89 -18.62 -5.81
C ARG A 194 13.96 -18.62 -4.62
N LEU A 195 13.51 -17.44 -4.21
CA LEU A 195 12.53 -17.27 -3.16
C LEU A 195 11.62 -16.09 -3.50
N SER A 196 10.32 -16.28 -3.38
CA SER A 196 9.33 -15.22 -3.55
C SER A 196 8.36 -15.19 -2.40
N GLY A 197 7.70 -14.06 -2.18
CA GLY A 197 6.66 -13.92 -1.18
C GLY A 197 6.19 -12.50 -1.00
N ILE A 198 5.43 -12.28 0.07
CA ILE A 198 4.92 -10.97 0.46
C ILE A 198 5.68 -10.48 1.70
N GLY A 199 6.19 -9.26 1.63
CA GLY A 199 6.74 -8.52 2.76
C GLY A 199 5.72 -7.51 3.27
N TYR A 200 5.50 -7.49 4.58
CA TYR A 200 4.60 -6.55 5.26
C TYR A 200 5.40 -5.37 5.80
N ILE A 201 5.10 -4.16 5.32
CA ILE A 201 5.82 -2.92 5.60
C ILE A 201 5.40 -2.34 6.95
N ASP A 202 6.39 -1.94 7.74
CA ASP A 202 6.29 -1.10 8.92
C ASP A 202 7.41 -0.05 8.86
N GLY A 203 7.09 1.10 8.23
CA GLY A 203 8.01 2.19 7.98
C GLY A 203 9.17 1.80 7.06
N THR A 204 10.40 1.87 7.58
CA THR A 204 11.63 1.48 6.87
C THR A 204 11.97 0.00 7.05
N THR A 205 11.11 -0.77 7.70
CA THR A 205 11.27 -2.22 7.87
C THR A 205 10.13 -2.97 7.22
N ALA A 206 10.37 -4.22 6.82
CA ALA A 206 9.31 -5.12 6.41
C ALA A 206 9.63 -6.56 6.82
N LYS A 207 8.60 -7.40 6.95
CA LYS A 207 8.75 -8.80 7.41
C LYS A 207 8.00 -9.76 6.51
N HIS A 208 8.60 -10.92 6.28
CA HIS A 208 7.93 -12.07 5.66
C HIS A 208 7.77 -13.17 6.72
N PHE A 209 6.66 -13.90 6.65
CA PHE A 209 6.31 -14.95 7.61
C PHE A 209 6.17 -16.29 6.91
N THR A 210 6.65 -17.35 7.56
CA THR A 210 6.46 -18.73 7.15
C THR A 210 5.97 -19.52 8.36
N ASN A 211 4.84 -20.21 8.24
CA ASN A 211 4.19 -20.89 9.38
C ASN A 211 3.98 -19.97 10.60
N ASP A 212 3.55 -18.72 10.36
CA ASP A 212 3.35 -17.67 11.37
C ASP A 212 4.62 -17.18 12.10
N GLU A 213 5.80 -17.68 11.73
CA GLU A 213 7.09 -17.22 12.25
C GLU A 213 7.77 -16.27 11.26
N ILE A 214 8.48 -15.25 11.76
CA ILE A 214 9.23 -14.32 10.90
C ILE A 214 10.38 -15.09 10.26
N SER A 215 10.33 -15.29 8.94
CA SER A 215 11.37 -15.98 8.18
C SER A 215 12.37 -15.00 7.55
N LEU A 216 11.92 -13.80 7.15
CA LEU A 216 12.79 -12.74 6.66
C LEU A 216 12.45 -11.38 7.26
N THR A 217 13.48 -10.57 7.48
CA THR A 217 13.35 -9.14 7.80
C THR A 217 14.10 -8.31 6.76
N PHE A 218 13.41 -7.33 6.20
CA PHE A 218 13.91 -6.34 5.27
C PHE A 218 14.07 -5.02 6.00
N THR A 219 15.16 -4.29 5.76
CA THR A 219 15.35 -2.92 6.25
C THR A 219 15.87 -2.07 5.11
N LEU A 220 15.14 -1.02 4.78
CA LEU A 220 15.45 -0.12 3.67
C LEU A 220 15.89 1.23 4.23
N ASP A 221 17.13 1.61 3.93
CA ASP A 221 17.67 2.93 4.19
C ASP A 221 18.15 3.54 2.87
N ASN A 222 17.37 4.48 2.35
CA ASN A 222 17.59 5.12 1.05
C ASN A 222 17.74 4.08 -0.08
N ASN A 223 18.96 3.87 -0.57
CA ASN A 223 19.28 2.94 -1.66
C ASN A 223 19.87 1.62 -1.15
N TYR A 224 19.86 1.36 0.16
CA TYR A 224 20.45 0.16 0.76
C TYR A 224 19.36 -0.70 1.37
N LEU A 225 19.26 -1.94 0.87
CA LEU A 225 18.39 -2.96 1.42
C LEU A 225 19.23 -3.93 2.24
N THR A 226 18.91 -4.09 3.51
CA THR A 226 19.48 -5.14 4.36
C THR A 226 18.45 -6.25 4.52
N LEU A 227 18.84 -7.47 4.20
CA LEU A 227 18.05 -8.67 4.44
C LEU A 227 18.64 -9.45 5.62
N THR A 228 17.79 -9.89 6.54
CA THR A 228 18.15 -10.83 7.61
C THR A 228 17.26 -12.06 7.49
N ASP A 229 17.85 -13.26 7.51
CA ASP A 229 17.14 -14.53 7.62
C ASP A 229 17.19 -15.03 9.07
N ASN A 230 16.06 -15.53 9.60
CA ASN A 230 16.00 -16.11 10.94
C ASN A 230 16.25 -17.63 10.87
N ASP A 231 17.37 -18.02 10.29
CA ASP A 231 17.84 -19.40 10.11
C ASP A 231 16.97 -20.34 9.25
N PHE A 232 15.74 -19.95 8.86
CA PHE A 232 14.83 -20.77 8.05
C PHE A 232 15.43 -21.22 6.71
N PHE A 233 16.31 -20.39 6.13
CA PHE A 233 16.97 -20.67 4.85
C PHE A 233 18.43 -21.12 5.02
N THR A 234 18.97 -21.10 6.25
CA THR A 234 20.37 -21.43 6.53
C THR A 234 20.63 -22.93 6.64
N GLU A 235 19.61 -23.74 6.90
CA GLU A 235 19.78 -25.18 7.11
C GLU A 235 20.14 -25.95 5.83
N ASN A 236 19.98 -25.37 4.64
CA ASN A 236 20.40 -26.04 3.41
C ASN A 236 21.18 -25.21 2.40
N TRP A 237 20.96 -23.91 2.18
CA TRP A 237 21.64 -23.20 1.09
C TRP A 237 21.95 -21.75 1.44
N ASN A 238 23.16 -21.31 1.11
CA ASN A 238 23.70 -19.94 1.13
C ASN A 238 22.81 -18.85 1.73
N SER A 239 23.28 -18.23 2.80
CA SER A 239 22.58 -17.09 3.39
C SER A 239 22.33 -15.99 2.36
N ILE A 240 21.03 -15.72 2.16
CA ILE A 240 20.51 -14.58 1.41
C ILE A 240 20.59 -13.31 2.25
N ALA A 241 20.84 -13.42 3.56
CA ALA A 241 21.09 -12.28 4.41
C ALA A 241 22.33 -11.50 3.97
N GLY A 242 22.26 -10.19 4.15
CA GLY A 242 23.31 -9.26 3.80
C GLY A 242 22.77 -7.94 3.26
N SER A 243 23.69 -7.10 2.82
CA SER A 243 23.37 -5.78 2.26
C SER A 243 23.37 -5.81 0.74
N TYR A 244 22.38 -5.14 0.18
CA TYR A 244 22.15 -4.97 -1.24
C TYR A 244 22.06 -3.47 -1.53
N VAL A 245 22.48 -3.09 -2.74
CA VAL A 245 22.43 -1.70 -3.19
C VAL A 245 21.42 -1.61 -4.33
N LEU A 246 20.56 -0.59 -4.30
CA LEU A 246 19.63 -0.29 -5.38
C LEU A 246 20.43 -0.07 -6.66
N ASP A 247 20.14 -0.89 -7.66
CA ASP A 247 20.64 -0.65 -9.00
C ASP A 247 19.56 0.12 -9.77
N LYS A 248 19.89 1.34 -10.19
CA LYS A 248 18.98 2.20 -10.97
C LYS A 248 19.14 1.99 -12.47
N ASP A 249 20.25 1.38 -12.89
CA ASP A 249 20.63 1.17 -14.28
C ASP A 249 20.50 -0.31 -14.64
N VAL A 250 19.45 -0.97 -14.13
CA VAL A 250 19.21 -2.42 -14.25
C VAL A 250 19.33 -2.89 -15.71
N ASN A 251 20.56 -3.23 -16.12
CA ASN A 251 20.84 -4.35 -16.98
C ASN A 251 20.91 -5.52 -16.02
N GLU A 252 19.74 -6.09 -15.71
CA GLU A 252 19.62 -7.38 -15.07
C GLU A 252 20.44 -8.35 -15.96
N ASP A 253 21.68 -8.68 -15.59
CA ASP A 253 22.56 -9.66 -16.30
C ASP A 253 21.92 -11.06 -16.44
N LEU A 254 20.69 -11.22 -15.94
CA LEU A 254 19.86 -12.41 -15.91
C LEU A 254 18.45 -12.14 -16.45
N THR A 255 18.23 -11.03 -17.14
CA THR A 255 16.97 -10.71 -17.79
C THR A 255 17.15 -10.64 -19.28
N ILE A 256 16.48 -11.56 -19.98
CA ILE A 256 16.35 -11.47 -21.42
C ILE A 256 15.61 -10.18 -21.77
N VAL A 257 15.98 -9.54 -22.87
CA VAL A 257 15.22 -8.38 -23.34
C VAL A 257 13.85 -8.83 -23.84
N GLU A 258 12.88 -7.92 -23.84
CA GLU A 258 11.50 -8.22 -24.23
C GLU A 258 11.40 -8.82 -25.64
N GLU A 259 12.23 -8.36 -26.59
CA GLU A 259 12.30 -8.93 -27.93
C GLU A 259 12.72 -10.41 -27.91
N ASP A 260 13.70 -10.78 -27.08
CA ASP A 260 14.11 -12.17 -26.93
C ASP A 260 12.98 -13.02 -26.34
N ALA A 261 12.22 -12.48 -25.39
CA ALA A 261 11.04 -13.14 -24.83
C ALA A 261 9.94 -13.38 -25.88
N ILE A 262 9.70 -12.39 -26.76
CA ILE A 262 8.77 -12.54 -27.90
C ILE A 262 9.29 -13.61 -28.87
N GLN A 263 10.59 -13.64 -29.16
CA GLN A 263 11.18 -14.68 -30.02
C GLN A 263 11.05 -16.06 -29.41
N MET A 264 11.18 -16.20 -28.09
CA MET A 264 10.91 -17.45 -27.40
C MET A 264 9.46 -17.91 -27.60
N ILE A 265 8.47 -17.02 -27.46
CA ILE A 265 7.06 -17.35 -27.75
C ILE A 265 6.89 -17.77 -29.21
N ARG A 266 7.50 -17.04 -30.15
CA ARG A 266 7.44 -17.35 -31.59
C ARG A 266 8.09 -18.69 -31.98
N SER A 267 8.95 -19.22 -31.12
CA SER A 267 9.57 -20.54 -31.31
C SER A 267 8.69 -21.72 -30.86
N LEU A 268 7.57 -21.45 -30.17
CA LEU A 268 6.67 -22.48 -29.68
C LEU A 268 5.83 -23.08 -30.82
N SER A 269 5.66 -24.39 -30.76
CA SER A 269 4.75 -25.12 -31.66
C SER A 269 3.28 -24.97 -31.25
N THR A 270 2.36 -25.23 -32.18
CA THR A 270 0.92 -25.34 -31.93
C THR A 270 0.55 -26.30 -30.80
N LEU A 271 1.30 -27.41 -30.66
CA LEU A 271 1.10 -28.37 -29.57
C LEU A 271 1.43 -27.76 -28.19
N GLN A 272 2.48 -26.94 -28.10
CA GLN A 272 2.88 -26.29 -26.84
C GLN A 272 1.95 -25.13 -26.48
N THR A 273 1.55 -24.35 -27.49
CA THR A 273 0.70 -23.17 -27.27
C THR A 273 -0.77 -23.52 -27.07
N GLY A 274 -1.22 -24.66 -27.60
CA GLY A 274 -2.63 -25.04 -27.64
C GLY A 274 -3.47 -24.17 -28.58
N LEU A 275 -2.83 -23.35 -29.41
CA LEU A 275 -3.50 -22.47 -30.37
C LEU A 275 -3.94 -23.24 -31.62
N SER A 276 -4.99 -22.74 -32.28
CA SER A 276 -5.56 -23.36 -33.48
C SER A 276 -4.72 -23.18 -34.74
N ALA A 277 -3.84 -22.18 -34.76
CA ALA A 277 -2.94 -21.85 -35.86
C ALA A 277 -1.51 -21.63 -35.35
N GLU A 278 -0.55 -21.49 -36.27
CA GLU A 278 0.85 -21.23 -35.93
C GLU A 278 0.99 -19.88 -35.22
N ILE A 279 1.91 -19.79 -34.25
CA ILE A 279 2.06 -18.61 -33.39
C ILE A 279 2.36 -17.32 -34.17
N ASN A 280 3.00 -17.44 -35.33
CA ASN A 280 3.33 -16.31 -36.22
C ASN A 280 2.11 -15.66 -36.89
N GLU A 281 0.95 -16.32 -36.86
CA GLU A 281 -0.31 -15.76 -37.36
C GLU A 281 -0.99 -14.83 -36.34
N TYR A 282 -0.53 -14.85 -35.09
CA TYR A 282 -1.07 -14.04 -34.01
C TYR A 282 -0.24 -12.77 -33.78
N GLN A 283 -0.91 -11.74 -33.29
CA GLN A 283 -0.25 -10.53 -32.81
C GLN A 283 0.08 -10.69 -31.33
N ILE A 284 1.35 -10.55 -30.98
CA ILE A 284 1.83 -10.61 -29.59
C ILE A 284 2.11 -9.18 -29.14
N LEU A 285 1.49 -8.77 -28.04
CA LEU A 285 1.65 -7.45 -27.44
C LEU A 285 2.05 -7.60 -25.98
N SER A 286 3.09 -6.86 -25.58
CA SER A 286 3.44 -6.69 -24.17
C SER A 286 2.47 -5.71 -23.52
N ASP A 287 2.04 -6.03 -22.31
CA ASP A 287 1.31 -5.11 -21.45
C ASP A 287 2.26 -4.31 -20.51
N ASN A 288 3.58 -4.46 -20.69
CA ASN A 288 4.65 -3.92 -19.86
C ASN A 288 4.53 -4.24 -18.36
N THR A 289 3.72 -5.25 -18.02
CA THR A 289 3.49 -5.68 -16.65
C THR A 289 4.44 -6.83 -16.32
N LYS A 290 5.15 -6.70 -15.21
CA LYS A 290 5.92 -7.78 -14.61
C LYS A 290 5.08 -8.43 -13.52
N LEU A 291 4.95 -9.76 -13.57
CA LEU A 291 4.16 -10.55 -12.63
C LEU A 291 5.02 -11.69 -12.08
N ILE A 292 4.72 -12.16 -10.87
CA ILE A 292 5.39 -13.35 -10.32
C ILE A 292 4.51 -14.57 -10.54
N ILE A 293 5.07 -15.57 -11.24
CA ILE A 293 4.42 -16.85 -11.52
C ILE A 293 5.38 -17.96 -11.11
N LYS A 294 4.93 -18.85 -10.21
CA LYS A 294 5.72 -20.00 -9.71
C LYS A 294 7.12 -19.58 -9.25
N ASP A 295 7.18 -18.53 -8.43
CA ASP A 295 8.41 -17.96 -7.87
C ASP A 295 9.39 -17.42 -8.92
N ARG A 296 8.88 -16.97 -10.07
CA ARG A 296 9.67 -16.34 -11.14
C ARG A 296 8.99 -15.09 -11.64
N ILE A 297 9.75 -14.00 -11.74
CA ILE A 297 9.27 -12.79 -12.41
C ILE A 297 9.14 -13.10 -13.91
N CYS A 298 8.00 -12.75 -14.47
CA CYS A 298 7.67 -12.96 -15.86
C CYS A 298 7.23 -11.65 -16.52
N TYR A 299 7.62 -11.47 -17.76
CA TYR A 299 6.92 -10.60 -18.70
C TYR A 299 5.53 -11.18 -18.99
N SER A 300 4.53 -10.32 -19.17
CA SER A 300 3.18 -10.70 -19.60
C SER A 300 2.93 -10.24 -21.05
N PHE A 301 2.50 -11.19 -21.88
CA PHE A 301 2.22 -10.96 -23.30
C PHE A 301 0.82 -11.44 -23.67
N GLY A 302 -0.01 -10.53 -24.14
CA GLY A 302 -1.29 -10.86 -24.75
C GLY A 302 -1.10 -11.34 -26.19
N THR A 303 -1.72 -12.46 -26.54
CA THR A 303 -1.71 -13.02 -27.89
C THR A 303 -3.08 -12.90 -28.52
N TYR A 304 -3.17 -12.18 -29.64
CA TYR A 304 -4.41 -11.77 -30.27
C TYR A 304 -4.57 -12.37 -31.67
N ALA A 305 -5.76 -12.91 -31.94
CA ALA A 305 -6.17 -13.31 -33.28
C ALA A 305 -6.83 -12.12 -34.00
N LYS A 306 -6.48 -11.93 -35.28
CA LYS A 306 -7.13 -10.93 -36.13
C LYS A 306 -8.40 -11.51 -36.74
N LEU A 307 -9.54 -10.91 -36.39
CA LEU A 307 -10.82 -11.26 -37.00
C LEU A 307 -11.44 -10.00 -37.63
N GLU A 308 -11.35 -9.92 -38.96
CA GLU A 308 -11.84 -8.85 -39.86
C GLU A 308 -11.44 -7.42 -39.44
N ASN A 309 -12.01 -6.90 -38.35
CA ASN A 309 -11.80 -5.54 -37.83
C ASN A 309 -11.55 -5.48 -36.31
N LYS A 310 -11.29 -6.61 -35.63
CA LYS A 310 -11.02 -6.66 -34.19
C LYS A 310 -9.92 -7.65 -33.85
N ASP A 311 -9.10 -7.25 -32.88
CA ASP A 311 -8.14 -8.12 -32.21
C ASP A 311 -8.84 -8.81 -31.04
N ILE A 312 -8.86 -10.14 -31.05
CA ILE A 312 -9.47 -10.94 -29.99
C ILE A 312 -8.34 -11.57 -29.18
N LEU A 313 -8.28 -11.28 -27.88
CA LEU A 313 -7.33 -11.92 -26.97
C LEU A 313 -7.65 -13.42 -26.91
N VAL A 314 -6.67 -14.24 -27.28
CA VAL A 314 -6.81 -15.70 -27.29
C VAL A 314 -6.19 -16.32 -26.04
N THR A 315 -5.00 -15.84 -25.66
CA THR A 315 -4.32 -16.29 -24.44
C THR A 315 -3.27 -15.26 -24.01
N ASN A 316 -2.80 -15.41 -22.78
CA ASN A 316 -1.61 -14.73 -22.28
C ASN A 316 -0.46 -15.74 -22.15
N PHE A 317 0.71 -15.35 -22.61
CA PHE A 317 1.97 -16.03 -22.31
C PHE A 317 2.76 -15.24 -21.29
N TYR A 318 3.39 -15.95 -20.37
CA TYR A 318 4.22 -15.35 -19.34
C TYR A 318 5.63 -15.92 -19.45
N VAL A 319 6.58 -15.10 -19.85
CA VAL A 319 7.96 -15.52 -20.10
C VAL A 319 8.83 -15.08 -18.93
N THR A 320 9.56 -16.01 -18.33
CA THR A 320 10.42 -15.68 -17.19
C THR A 320 11.53 -14.73 -17.62
N LEU A 321 11.89 -13.79 -16.75
CA LEU A 321 12.98 -12.85 -17.05
C LEU A 321 14.29 -13.58 -17.36
N ASP A 322 14.57 -14.71 -16.69
CA ASP A 322 15.76 -15.53 -16.97
C ASP A 322 15.71 -16.31 -18.31
N GLY A 323 14.58 -16.28 -19.03
CA GLY A 323 14.42 -16.96 -20.32
C GLY A 323 14.48 -18.48 -20.23
N ASP A 324 14.24 -19.03 -19.04
CA ASP A 324 14.25 -20.47 -18.79
C ASP A 324 12.87 -21.10 -18.97
N ALA A 325 11.77 -20.35 -18.84
CA ALA A 325 10.43 -20.91 -18.92
C ALA A 325 9.37 -19.99 -19.53
N ILE A 326 8.31 -20.60 -20.06
CA ILE A 326 7.09 -19.92 -20.51
C ILE A 326 5.89 -20.60 -19.86
N TYR A 327 4.99 -19.79 -19.31
CA TYR A 327 3.74 -20.23 -18.72
C TYR A 327 2.52 -19.73 -19.51
N THR A 328 1.42 -20.44 -19.38
CA THR A 328 0.08 -19.96 -19.76
C THR A 328 -0.91 -20.24 -18.63
N TYR A 329 -2.03 -19.52 -18.62
CA TYR A 329 -3.07 -19.71 -17.60
C TYR A 329 -4.11 -20.72 -18.05
N ASN A 330 -4.23 -21.84 -17.33
CA ASN A 330 -5.28 -22.83 -17.55
C ASN A 330 -6.53 -22.45 -16.76
N SER A 331 -7.54 -21.94 -17.45
CA SER A 331 -8.80 -21.49 -16.83
C SER A 331 -9.63 -22.62 -16.22
N ILE A 332 -9.51 -23.85 -16.74
CA ILE A 332 -10.26 -25.00 -16.22
C ILE A 332 -9.69 -25.45 -14.88
N LYS A 333 -8.36 -25.45 -14.76
CA LYS A 333 -7.67 -25.85 -13.52
C LYS A 333 -7.46 -24.68 -12.56
N ASN A 334 -7.67 -23.45 -13.02
CA ASN A 334 -7.39 -22.22 -12.27
C ASN A 334 -5.92 -22.14 -11.81
N THR A 335 -4.99 -22.50 -12.72
CA THR A 335 -3.55 -22.58 -12.43
C THR A 335 -2.69 -22.17 -13.63
N TYR A 336 -1.50 -21.64 -13.37
CA TYR A 336 -0.46 -21.47 -14.39
C TYR A 336 0.24 -22.80 -14.71
N GLU A 337 0.34 -23.11 -16.00
CA GLU A 337 0.99 -24.31 -16.54
C GLU A 337 2.24 -23.92 -17.33
N CYS A 338 3.33 -24.64 -17.09
CA CYS A 338 4.60 -24.47 -17.79
C CYS A 338 4.52 -25.16 -19.15
N ILE A 339 4.62 -24.40 -20.25
CA ILE A 339 4.54 -24.92 -21.63
C ILE A 339 5.91 -25.00 -22.31
N TYR A 340 6.91 -24.38 -21.69
CA TYR A 340 8.31 -24.44 -22.07
C TYR A 340 9.18 -24.33 -20.82
N GLY A 341 10.24 -25.13 -20.73
CA GLY A 341 11.20 -25.10 -19.63
C GLY A 341 12.56 -25.64 -20.11
N LYS A 342 13.66 -24.96 -19.77
CA LYS A 342 15.04 -25.41 -20.00
C LYS A 342 15.58 -26.28 -18.87
#